data_AF-A0A257EV24-F1
#
_entry.id   AF-A0A257EV24-F1
#
_cell.length_a   1.000
_cell.length_b   1.000
_cell.length_c   1.000
_cell.angle_alpha   90.00
_cell.angle_beta   90.00
_cell.angle_gamma   90.00
#
_symmetry.space_group_name_H-M   'P 1'
#
loop_
_entity.id
_entity.type
_entity.pdbx_description
1 polymer ?
#
loop_
_entity_poly.entity_id
_entity_poly.type
_entity_poly.pdbx_seq_one_letter_code
_entity_poly.pdbx_strand_id
1 'polypeptide(L)'
;MVSDAVNSLLDDISRDRAHQIRHAFDRATFALIDKTATEAFGDNRPLLICEPGRALCGDAFTLAARIKSIRDDAHVFLNDGVYGSMVELPMIGMIDRIEVMDMDGHKRTGDIQPRIVFGPTCDSVDRLPGEVPLPSDIEEGDFVIVHGMGSYSVVTNSRFNGFGALELATVLSLKI
;
A
#
# COMPACT_ATOMS: atom_id res chain seq x y z
N MET A 1 36.34 4.78 8.28
CA MET A 1 35.97 4.05 7.03
C MET A 1 34.61 3.37 7.10
N VAL A 2 34.33 2.40 8.00
CA VAL A 2 32.95 1.86 8.15
C VAL A 2 32.04 2.88 8.85
N SER A 3 32.57 3.64 9.82
CA SER A 3 31.80 4.66 10.54
C SER A 3 31.39 5.86 9.69
N ASP A 4 32.19 6.24 8.69
CA ASP A 4 31.92 7.42 7.86
C ASP A 4 30.87 7.13 6.78
N ALA A 5 30.86 5.89 6.25
CA ALA A 5 29.82 5.41 5.34
C ALA A 5 28.47 5.26 6.06
N VAL A 6 28.48 4.83 7.33
CA VAL A 6 27.27 4.75 8.16
C VAL A 6 26.79 6.14 8.57
N ASN A 7 27.68 7.07 8.92
CA ASN A 7 27.30 8.43 9.28
C ASN A 7 26.78 9.25 8.09
N SER A 8 27.36 9.08 6.90
CA SER A 8 26.83 9.63 5.65
C SER A 8 25.45 9.06 5.30
N LEU A 9 25.18 7.79 5.66
CA LEU A 9 23.87 7.16 5.50
C LEU A 9 22.84 7.76 6.47
N LEU A 10 23.28 8.29 7.62
CA LEU A 10 22.41 8.86 8.66
C LEU A 10 22.06 10.34 8.41
N ASP A 11 22.96 11.13 7.82
CA ASP A 11 22.66 12.52 7.43
C ASP A 11 21.68 12.57 6.24
N ASP A 12 21.74 11.58 5.36
CA ASP A 12 20.78 11.36 4.27
C ASP A 12 19.39 10.88 4.74
N ILE A 13 19.14 10.68 6.05
CA ILE A 13 17.84 10.23 6.62
C ILE A 13 16.92 11.40 7.03
N SER A 14 17.38 12.65 6.88
CA SER A 14 16.71 13.82 7.48
C SER A 14 15.51 14.39 6.70
N ARG A 15 15.08 13.81 5.56
CA ARG A 15 13.94 14.31 4.75
C ARG A 15 13.15 13.15 4.14
N ASP A 16 12.11 12.74 4.85
CA ASP A 16 11.29 11.54 4.59
C ASP A 16 12.04 10.21 4.74
N ARG A 17 12.18 9.81 6.00
CA ARG A 17 12.86 8.59 6.46
C ARG A 17 12.36 7.32 5.76
N ALA A 18 11.07 7.23 5.40
CA ALA A 18 10.53 6.05 4.72
C ALA A 18 11.02 5.95 3.28
N HIS A 19 10.99 7.07 2.55
CA HIS A 19 11.49 7.13 1.18
C HIS A 19 13.00 6.88 1.11
N GLN A 20 13.76 7.41 2.06
CA GLN A 20 15.22 7.27 2.11
C GLN A 20 15.67 5.85 2.48
N ILE A 21 14.96 5.19 3.41
CA ILE A 21 15.18 3.76 3.71
C ILE A 21 14.96 2.91 2.45
N ARG A 22 13.89 3.18 1.69
CA ARG A 22 13.61 2.46 0.44
C ARG A 22 14.74 2.62 -0.59
N HIS A 23 15.23 3.84 -0.80
CA HIS A 23 16.37 4.07 -1.69
C HIS A 23 17.65 3.37 -1.22
N ALA A 24 17.90 3.31 0.09
CA ALA A 24 19.03 2.57 0.64
C ALA A 24 18.91 1.06 0.38
N PHE A 25 17.71 0.49 0.55
CA PHE A 25 17.43 -0.90 0.21
C PHE A 25 17.61 -1.17 -1.29
N ASP A 26 17.07 -0.32 -2.16
CA ASP A 26 17.21 -0.47 -3.62
C ASP A 26 18.69 -0.48 -4.02
N ARG A 27 19.49 0.48 -3.51
CA ARG A 27 20.94 0.53 -3.75
C ARG A 27 21.65 -0.74 -3.25
N ALA A 28 21.32 -1.21 -2.05
CA ALA A 28 21.91 -2.42 -1.49
C ALA A 28 21.56 -3.66 -2.32
N THR A 29 20.31 -3.77 -2.79
CA THR A 29 19.86 -4.85 -3.68
C THR A 29 20.60 -4.82 -5.00
N PHE A 30 20.73 -3.66 -5.66
CA PHE A 30 21.48 -3.56 -6.91
C PHE A 30 22.97 -3.87 -6.72
N ALA A 31 23.59 -3.42 -5.63
CA ALA A 31 24.98 -3.76 -5.31
C ALA A 31 25.18 -5.26 -5.07
N LEU A 32 24.22 -5.91 -4.40
CA LEU A 32 24.25 -7.37 -4.20
C LEU A 32 24.10 -8.11 -5.53
N ILE A 33 23.15 -7.72 -6.38
CA ILE A 33 22.96 -8.30 -7.72
C ILE A 33 24.25 -8.15 -8.54
N ASP A 34 24.87 -6.97 -8.51
CA ASP A 34 26.12 -6.70 -9.22
C ASP A 34 27.27 -7.58 -8.74
N LYS A 35 27.44 -7.68 -7.42
CA LYS A 35 28.43 -8.56 -6.79
C LYS A 35 28.19 -10.02 -7.17
N THR A 36 26.97 -10.54 -6.99
CA THR A 36 26.64 -11.93 -7.25
C THR A 36 26.80 -12.29 -8.72
N ALA A 37 26.39 -11.42 -9.65
CA ALA A 37 26.59 -11.64 -11.08
C ALA A 37 28.09 -11.66 -11.44
N THR A 38 28.88 -10.78 -10.82
CA THR A 38 30.34 -10.76 -11.02
C THR A 38 31.00 -12.05 -10.50
N GLU A 39 30.63 -12.49 -9.29
CA GLU A 39 31.14 -13.73 -8.69
C GLU A 39 30.75 -14.98 -9.49
N ALA A 40 29.53 -15.04 -10.03
CA ALA A 40 29.03 -16.19 -10.75
C ALA A 40 29.60 -16.34 -12.16
N PHE A 41 29.85 -15.22 -12.86
CA PHE A 41 30.18 -15.24 -14.28
C PHE A 41 31.59 -14.71 -14.62
N GLY A 42 32.24 -13.97 -13.72
CA GLY A 42 33.55 -13.35 -13.95
C GLY A 42 33.57 -12.56 -15.25
N ASP A 43 34.57 -12.83 -16.10
CA ASP A 43 34.73 -12.17 -17.40
C ASP A 43 33.62 -12.49 -18.42
N ASN A 44 32.85 -13.58 -18.20
CA ASN A 44 31.74 -13.98 -19.06
C ASN A 44 30.38 -13.39 -18.60
N ARG A 45 30.40 -12.36 -17.75
CA ARG A 45 29.19 -11.74 -17.22
C ARG A 45 28.32 -11.13 -18.34
N PRO A 46 27.04 -11.53 -18.44
CA PRO A 46 26.14 -10.95 -19.43
C PRO A 46 25.69 -9.54 -19.02
N LEU A 47 25.21 -8.77 -20.00
CA LEU A 47 24.47 -7.53 -19.71
C LEU A 47 23.21 -7.88 -18.92
N LEU A 48 23.03 -7.23 -17.77
CA LEU A 48 21.84 -7.41 -16.95
C LEU A 48 20.75 -6.43 -17.38
N ILE A 49 19.52 -6.94 -17.48
CA ILE A 49 18.29 -6.16 -17.63
C ILE A 49 17.36 -6.50 -16.46
N CYS A 50 16.43 -5.60 -16.13
CA CYS A 50 15.42 -5.84 -15.12
C CYS A 50 14.03 -5.39 -15.60
N GLU A 51 12.99 -6.01 -15.04
CA GLU A 51 11.58 -5.74 -15.37
C GLU A 51 10.82 -5.26 -14.11
N PRO A 52 11.18 -4.09 -13.54
CA PRO A 52 10.59 -3.64 -12.29
C PRO A 52 9.15 -3.15 -12.51
N GLY A 53 8.16 -3.89 -12.02
CA GLY A 53 6.75 -3.46 -11.97
C GLY A 53 6.43 -2.69 -10.69
N ARG A 54 6.15 -3.42 -9.61
CA ARG A 54 5.80 -2.87 -8.29
C ARG A 54 6.78 -1.82 -7.78
N ALA A 55 8.08 -1.99 -8.01
CA ALA A 55 9.09 -1.03 -7.58
C ALA A 55 8.92 0.34 -8.25
N LEU A 56 8.34 0.41 -9.46
CA LEU A 56 8.06 1.67 -10.15
C LEU A 56 6.72 2.28 -9.73
N CYS A 57 5.65 1.47 -9.63
CA CYS A 57 4.30 2.00 -9.49
C CYS A 57 3.65 1.80 -8.12
N GLY A 58 4.20 1.00 -7.21
CA GLY A 58 3.53 0.64 -5.95
C GLY A 58 3.05 1.85 -5.14
N ASP A 59 3.93 2.84 -4.93
CA ASP A 59 3.62 4.05 -4.17
C ASP A 59 2.91 5.15 -4.99
N ALA A 60 2.67 4.93 -6.28
CA ALA A 60 2.09 5.96 -7.15
C ALA A 60 0.59 6.20 -6.92
N PHE A 61 -0.11 5.26 -6.26
CA PHE A 61 -1.54 5.36 -5.98
C PHE A 61 -1.82 5.11 -4.49
N THR A 62 -2.83 5.82 -4.01
CA THR A 62 -3.50 5.57 -2.74
C THR A 62 -4.97 5.32 -3.05
N LEU A 63 -5.53 4.27 -2.45
CA LEU A 63 -6.93 3.91 -2.59
C LEU A 63 -7.74 4.57 -1.48
N ALA A 64 -8.87 5.19 -1.82
CA ALA A 64 -9.83 5.70 -0.85
C ALA A 64 -11.15 4.93 -0.99
N ALA A 65 -11.43 4.03 -0.04
CA ALA A 65 -12.65 3.23 0.00
C ALA A 65 -13.59 3.77 1.08
N ARG A 66 -14.85 4.04 0.72
CA ARG A 66 -15.85 4.60 1.63
C ARG A 66 -16.47 3.52 2.50
N ILE A 67 -16.61 3.79 3.80
CA ILE A 67 -17.41 3.00 4.73
C ILE A 67 -18.88 3.17 4.38
N LYS A 68 -19.51 2.07 3.98
CA LYS A 68 -20.94 2.00 3.62
C LYS A 68 -21.82 1.59 4.79
N SER A 69 -21.30 0.76 5.68
CA SER A 69 -22.00 0.42 6.91
C SER A 69 -21.04 -0.06 8.00
N ILE A 70 -21.45 0.16 9.25
CA ILE A 70 -20.82 -0.40 10.44
C ILE A 70 -21.88 -1.21 11.20
N ARG A 71 -21.54 -2.44 11.61
CA ARG A 71 -22.47 -3.36 12.28
C ARG A 71 -21.82 -3.98 13.50
N ASP A 72 -22.63 -4.12 14.55
CA ASP A 72 -22.28 -4.78 15.82
C ASP A 72 -20.97 -4.26 16.45
N ASP A 73 -20.66 -2.98 16.21
CA ASP A 73 -19.42 -2.29 16.61
C ASP A 73 -18.11 -3.01 16.22
N ALA A 74 -18.16 -3.90 15.22
CA ALA A 74 -17.03 -4.76 14.84
C ALA A 74 -16.86 -4.92 13.33
N HIS A 75 -17.96 -5.02 12.59
CA HIS A 75 -17.96 -5.30 11.16
C HIS A 75 -18.08 -3.99 10.35
N VAL A 76 -17.16 -3.80 9.40
CA VAL A 76 -17.10 -2.63 8.53
C VAL A 76 -17.26 -3.08 7.08
N PHE A 77 -18.17 -2.47 6.34
CA PHE A 77 -18.39 -2.77 4.92
C PHE A 77 -17.97 -1.58 4.09
N LEU A 78 -17.05 -1.81 3.15
CA LEU A 78 -16.55 -0.81 2.23
C LEU A 78 -17.30 -0.85 0.89
N ASN A 79 -17.17 0.21 0.10
CA ASN A 79 -17.66 0.25 -1.28
C ASN A 79 -16.69 -0.34 -2.31
N ASP A 80 -15.55 -0.87 -1.87
CA ASP A 80 -14.54 -1.57 -2.65
C ASP A 80 -13.98 -2.73 -1.82
N GLY A 81 -13.39 -3.73 -2.47
CA GLY A 81 -12.96 -4.96 -1.80
C GLY A 81 -12.10 -5.86 -2.68
N VAL A 82 -12.11 -7.15 -2.37
CA VAL A 82 -11.26 -8.16 -3.01
C VAL A 82 -11.55 -8.27 -4.49
N TYR A 83 -12.82 -8.17 -4.89
CA TYR A 83 -13.21 -8.19 -6.30
C TYR A 83 -12.94 -6.88 -7.06
N GLY A 84 -12.56 -5.83 -6.34
CA GLY A 84 -12.18 -4.55 -6.91
C GLY A 84 -10.68 -4.29 -6.77
N SER A 85 -10.33 -3.19 -6.11
CA SER A 85 -8.94 -2.72 -6.07
C SER A 85 -8.05 -3.45 -5.06
N MET A 86 -8.59 -4.38 -4.27
CA MET A 86 -7.90 -5.01 -3.13
C MET A 86 -7.64 -6.52 -3.30
N VAL A 87 -7.72 -7.05 -4.52
CA VAL A 87 -7.57 -8.50 -4.80
C VAL A 87 -6.29 -9.12 -4.27
N GLU A 88 -5.22 -8.32 -4.21
CA GLU A 88 -3.90 -8.80 -3.83
C GLU A 88 -3.76 -8.95 -2.31
N LEU A 89 -4.51 -8.19 -1.51
CA LEU A 89 -4.35 -8.16 -0.05
C LEU A 89 -4.56 -9.54 0.59
N PRO A 90 -5.57 -10.35 0.20
CA PRO A 90 -5.68 -11.74 0.67
C PRO A 90 -4.48 -12.65 0.33
N MET A 91 -3.70 -12.33 -0.70
CA MET A 91 -2.56 -13.15 -1.16
C MET A 91 -1.26 -12.80 -0.46
N ILE A 92 -1.02 -11.49 -0.21
CA ILE A 92 0.25 -11.00 0.33
C ILE A 92 0.15 -10.50 1.78
N GLY A 93 -1.07 -10.39 2.32
CA GLY A 93 -1.35 -9.80 3.62
C GLY A 93 -1.81 -8.34 3.52
N MET A 94 -2.36 -7.83 4.63
CA MET A 94 -2.75 -6.41 4.72
C MET A 94 -1.50 -5.52 4.76
N ILE A 95 -1.59 -4.39 4.06
CA ILE A 95 -0.66 -3.27 4.19
C ILE A 95 -0.98 -2.54 5.51
N ASP A 96 0.04 -2.13 6.25
CA ASP A 96 -0.09 -1.43 7.54
C ASP A 96 -0.23 0.10 7.41
N ARG A 97 -0.02 0.63 6.20
CA ARG A 97 -0.18 2.04 5.84
C ARG A 97 -1.64 2.39 5.54
N ILE A 98 -2.47 2.36 6.58
CA ILE A 98 -3.90 2.65 6.53
C ILE A 98 -4.23 3.86 7.41
N GLU A 99 -5.05 4.76 6.88
CA GLU A 99 -5.61 5.89 7.62
C GLU A 99 -7.11 6.00 7.37
N VAL A 100 -7.84 6.71 8.21
CA VAL A 100 -9.27 7.01 7.97
C VAL A 100 -9.48 8.51 7.98
N MET A 101 -10.17 9.02 6.97
CA MET A 101 -10.52 10.43 6.80
C MET A 101 -12.03 10.60 6.85
N ASP A 102 -12.50 11.65 7.51
CA ASP A 102 -13.91 12.05 7.44
C ASP A 102 -14.26 12.66 6.06
N MET A 103 -15.53 13.03 5.89
CA MET A 103 -16.02 13.64 4.64
C MET A 103 -15.45 15.03 4.35
N ASP A 104 -14.93 15.71 5.37
CA ASP A 104 -14.32 17.04 5.26
C ASP A 104 -12.78 16.96 5.07
N GLY A 105 -12.23 15.74 5.10
CA GLY A 105 -10.80 15.47 4.90
C GLY A 105 -9.96 15.54 6.19
N HIS A 106 -10.58 15.53 7.36
CA HIS A 106 -9.85 15.41 8.63
C HIS A 106 -9.57 13.95 8.95
N LYS A 107 -8.36 13.69 9.45
CA LYS A 107 -7.96 12.36 9.90
C LYS A 107 -8.68 12.00 11.20
N ARG A 108 -9.26 10.79 11.25
CA ARG A 108 -9.79 10.18 12.47
C ARG A 108 -8.63 9.80 13.41
N THR A 109 -8.79 10.04 14.70
CA THR A 109 -7.71 9.91 15.70
C THR A 109 -8.10 9.14 16.95
N GLY A 110 -9.26 8.47 16.94
CA GLY A 110 -9.66 7.59 18.03
C GLY A 110 -8.68 6.43 18.25
N ASP A 111 -8.84 5.76 19.39
CA ASP A 111 -8.01 4.61 19.74
C ASP A 111 -8.13 3.53 18.67
N ILE A 112 -7.01 2.93 18.29
CA ILE A 112 -7.00 1.87 17.27
C ILE A 112 -7.67 0.61 17.83
N GLN A 113 -8.64 0.09 17.08
CA GLN A 113 -9.35 -1.13 17.38
C GLN A 113 -9.31 -2.10 16.20
N PRO A 114 -9.21 -3.41 16.45
CA PRO A 114 -9.34 -4.41 15.40
C PRO A 114 -10.77 -4.42 14.85
N ARG A 115 -10.90 -4.39 13.53
CA ARG A 115 -12.19 -4.47 12.82
C ARG A 115 -12.17 -5.55 11.76
N ILE A 116 -13.30 -6.23 11.56
CA ILE A 116 -13.48 -7.17 10.46
C ILE A 116 -14.01 -6.37 9.27
N VAL A 117 -13.25 -6.32 8.18
CA VAL A 117 -13.57 -5.48 7.02
C VAL A 117 -13.97 -6.33 5.82
N PHE A 118 -15.09 -5.98 5.22
CA PHE A 118 -15.64 -6.60 4.02
C PHE A 118 -15.69 -5.62 2.85
N GLY A 119 -15.60 -6.16 1.64
CA GLY A 119 -16.00 -5.48 0.44
C GLY A 119 -17.53 -5.47 0.24
N PRO A 120 -18.00 -4.91 -0.88
CA PRO A 120 -19.41 -4.65 -1.10
C PRO A 120 -20.21 -5.86 -1.63
N THR A 121 -19.57 -6.97 -1.96
CA THR A 121 -20.23 -8.08 -2.66
C THR A 121 -20.93 -9.04 -1.69
N CYS A 122 -21.74 -9.95 -2.24
CA CYS A 122 -22.42 -10.98 -1.46
C CYS A 122 -21.55 -12.21 -1.18
N ASP A 123 -20.34 -12.28 -1.75
CA ASP A 123 -19.44 -13.41 -1.58
C ASP A 123 -18.67 -13.27 -0.27
N SER A 124 -18.71 -14.31 0.57
CA SER A 124 -17.98 -14.35 1.84
C SER A 124 -16.45 -14.22 1.68
N VAL A 125 -15.91 -14.48 0.49
CA VAL A 125 -14.48 -14.29 0.18
C VAL A 125 -14.13 -12.82 0.00
N ASP A 126 -15.12 -11.92 -0.17
CA ASP A 126 -14.93 -10.47 -0.21
C ASP A 126 -14.72 -9.89 1.19
N ARG A 127 -13.73 -10.44 1.89
CA ARG A 127 -13.32 -10.10 3.25
C ARG A 127 -11.82 -9.85 3.24
N LEU A 128 -11.40 -8.72 3.81
CA LEU A 128 -9.98 -8.43 3.97
C LEU A 128 -9.33 -9.37 5.00
N PRO A 129 -8.06 -9.77 4.81
CA PRO A 129 -7.42 -10.74 5.68
C PRO A 129 -7.22 -10.21 7.10
N GLY A 130 -7.53 -11.07 8.08
CA GLY A 130 -7.35 -10.76 9.51
C GLY A 130 -8.36 -9.74 10.05
N GLU A 131 -7.88 -8.94 11.00
CA GLU A 131 -8.58 -7.78 11.55
C GLU A 131 -7.77 -6.53 11.19
N VAL A 132 -8.43 -5.54 10.62
CA VAL A 132 -7.80 -4.30 10.18
C VAL A 132 -7.79 -3.31 11.35
N PRO A 133 -6.64 -2.72 11.70
CA PRO A 133 -6.55 -1.71 12.75
C PRO A 133 -7.18 -0.40 12.26
N LEU A 134 -8.37 -0.05 12.77
CA LEU A 134 -9.07 1.18 12.43
C LEU A 134 -9.34 2.03 13.67
N PRO A 135 -9.41 3.37 13.56
CA PRO A 135 -9.78 4.24 14.68
C PRO A 135 -11.15 3.87 15.26
N SER A 136 -11.34 4.08 16.56
CA SER A 136 -12.60 3.79 17.24
C SER A 136 -13.74 4.75 16.88
N ASP A 137 -13.38 5.94 16.41
CA ASP A 137 -14.26 7.07 16.08
C ASP A 137 -14.65 7.12 14.59
N ILE A 138 -14.49 6.01 13.87
CA ILE A 138 -14.95 5.89 12.48
C ILE A 138 -16.47 5.93 12.36
N GLU A 139 -16.96 6.53 11.29
CA GLU A 139 -18.40 6.67 11.01
C GLU A 139 -18.76 6.17 9.61
N GLU A 140 -20.04 5.82 9.42
CA GLU A 140 -20.56 5.55 8.08
C GLU A 140 -20.39 6.81 7.21
N GLY A 141 -19.76 6.66 6.03
CA GLY A 141 -19.43 7.77 5.14
C GLY A 141 -17.95 8.14 5.11
N ASP A 142 -17.18 7.81 6.15
CA ASP A 142 -15.73 8.02 6.17
C ASP A 142 -15.00 7.24 5.08
N PHE A 143 -13.78 7.64 4.76
CA PHE A 143 -12.90 6.97 3.80
C PHE A 143 -11.76 6.26 4.50
N VAL A 144 -11.68 4.94 4.32
CA VAL A 144 -10.48 4.14 4.59
C VAL A 144 -9.49 4.37 3.45
N ILE A 145 -8.35 4.96 3.80
CA ILE A 145 -7.26 5.30 2.91
C ILE A 145 -6.20 4.21 3.01
N VAL A 146 -5.94 3.50 1.91
CA VAL A 146 -4.91 2.46 1.83
C VAL A 146 -3.81 2.95 0.90
N HIS A 147 -2.62 3.20 1.44
CA HIS A 147 -1.48 3.64 0.65
C HIS A 147 -0.77 2.47 -0.04
N GLY A 148 0.02 2.78 -1.08
CA GLY A 148 0.82 1.75 -1.78
C GLY A 148 0.01 0.87 -2.72
N MET A 149 -1.12 1.36 -3.23
CA MET A 149 -2.09 0.63 -4.05
C MET A 149 -1.89 0.85 -5.56
N GLY A 150 -0.66 1.15 -6.02
CA GLY A 150 -0.39 1.42 -7.43
C GLY A 150 0.00 0.20 -8.28
N SER A 151 0.25 -0.95 -7.65
CA SER A 151 0.57 -2.21 -8.34
C SER A 151 -0.48 -3.26 -8.04
N TYR A 152 -0.91 -4.02 -9.05
CA TYR A 152 -1.86 -5.15 -8.90
C TYR A 152 -3.16 -4.80 -8.15
N SER A 153 -3.62 -3.56 -8.37
CA SER A 153 -4.83 -3.00 -7.75
C SER A 153 -5.84 -2.63 -8.82
N VAL A 154 -5.79 -1.41 -9.35
CA VAL A 154 -6.71 -0.92 -10.41
C VAL A 154 -6.77 -1.86 -11.61
N VAL A 155 -5.65 -2.50 -11.98
CA VAL A 155 -5.55 -3.40 -13.14
C VAL A 155 -6.27 -4.73 -12.98
N THR A 156 -6.57 -5.13 -11.74
CA THR A 156 -7.26 -6.39 -11.41
C THR A 156 -8.70 -6.20 -10.98
N ASN A 157 -9.17 -4.94 -10.94
CA ASN A 157 -10.55 -4.60 -10.59
C ASN A 157 -11.55 -5.22 -11.57
N SER A 158 -12.55 -5.93 -11.03
CA SER A 158 -13.62 -6.57 -11.80
C SER A 158 -14.93 -5.78 -11.72
N ARG A 159 -15.94 -6.22 -12.47
CA ARG A 159 -17.32 -5.69 -12.38
C ARG A 159 -18.27 -6.68 -11.69
N PHE A 160 -17.74 -7.53 -10.82
CA PHE A 160 -18.54 -8.50 -10.08
C PHE A 160 -19.62 -7.79 -9.23
N ASN A 161 -20.82 -8.35 -9.19
CA ASN A 161 -22.03 -7.75 -8.59
C ASN A 161 -22.38 -6.32 -9.08
N GLY A 162 -21.80 -5.87 -10.20
CA GLY A 162 -21.98 -4.50 -10.70
C GLY A 162 -21.15 -3.44 -9.97
N PHE A 163 -20.27 -3.82 -9.03
CA PHE A 163 -19.32 -2.92 -8.37
C PHE A 163 -18.06 -2.69 -9.23
N GLY A 164 -17.05 -1.99 -8.67
CA GLY A 164 -15.78 -1.73 -9.35
C GLY A 164 -15.74 -0.45 -10.20
N ALA A 165 -16.67 0.49 -9.98
CA ALA A 165 -16.54 1.83 -10.54
C ALA A 165 -15.45 2.59 -9.77
N LEU A 166 -14.38 2.96 -10.47
CA LEU A 166 -13.26 3.71 -9.91
C LEU A 166 -13.22 5.11 -10.50
N GLU A 167 -12.94 6.09 -9.65
CA GLU A 167 -12.60 7.45 -10.04
C GLU A 167 -11.09 7.63 -9.82
N LEU A 168 -10.39 8.12 -10.85
CA LEU A 168 -8.96 8.40 -10.76
C LEU A 168 -8.75 9.92 -10.67
N ALA A 169 -8.28 10.37 -9.52
CA ALA A 169 -7.86 11.75 -9.30
C ALA A 169 -6.33 11.84 -9.33
N THR A 170 -5.77 12.57 -10.29
CA THR A 170 -4.32 12.81 -10.37
C THR A 170 -3.95 14.07 -9.60
N VAL A 171 -3.07 13.95 -8.62
CA VAL A 171 -2.49 15.08 -7.90
C VAL A 171 -1.09 15.38 -8.44
N LEU A 172 -0.87 16.59 -8.97
CA LEU A 172 0.39 16.96 -9.63
C LEU A 172 1.48 17.41 -8.64
N SER A 173 1.09 17.82 -7.43
CA SER A 173 2.02 18.15 -6.34
C SER A 173 1.28 18.05 -5.01
N LEU A 174 1.84 17.32 -4.05
CA LEU A 174 1.48 17.48 -2.65
C LEU A 174 2.22 18.73 -2.15
N LYS A 175 1.49 19.73 -1.66
CA LYS A 175 2.11 20.74 -0.79
C LYS A 175 2.44 20.02 0.51
N ILE A 176 3.69 19.60 0.65
CA ILE A 176 4.26 19.06 1.89
C ILE A 176 4.78 20.24 2.70
#